data_AF-A0A381RMI1-F1
#
_entry.id   AF-A0A381RMI1-F1
#
_cell.length_a   1.000
_cell.length_b   1.000
_cell.length_c   1.000
_cell.angle_alpha   90.00
_cell.angle_beta   90.00
_cell.angle_gamma   90.00
#
_symmetry.space_group_name_H-M   'P 1'
#
loop_
_entity.id
_entity.type
_entity.pdbx_description
1 polymer ?
#
loop_
_entity_poly.entity_id
_entity_poly.type
_entity_poly.pdbx_seq_one_letter_code
_entity_poly.pdbx_strand_id
1 'polypeptide(L)'
;MIQHRFGSIENGFYDLFGMDYATIRFDFHYGLTERLSFGVGRSSLDKIYDIFVKTKLLRQSSGTSSFPVSVLLYSDIGIDTKRKSENDPAVKDEYLNRLLYVNQLIIGRKFNRSLSLEILPTLIHRNLVPTNKDDHDLASVGIAGRYKLSNRISVNADYFIPLGDRSENYQNSVAIGVDYETGGHVFQVMIANSQGPYEYTFIENANGDFSTGTLYLGFNISRAFTLAGDNEKLW
;
A
#
# COMPACT_ATOMS: atom_id res chain seq x y z
N MET A 1 -11.32 -1.11 -1.70
CA MET A 1 -10.61 -2.02 -2.60
C MET A 1 -10.47 -3.38 -1.92
N ILE A 2 -10.26 -4.43 -2.72
CA ILE A 2 -9.98 -5.78 -2.23
C ILE A 2 -8.62 -6.18 -2.79
N GLN A 3 -7.71 -6.58 -1.92
CA GLN A 3 -6.33 -6.88 -2.26
C GLN A 3 -6.00 -8.29 -1.82
N HIS A 4 -5.53 -9.13 -2.75
CA HIS A 4 -5.02 -10.46 -2.45
C HIS A 4 -3.51 -10.48 -2.70
N ARG A 5 -2.77 -11.05 -1.76
CA ARG A 5 -1.42 -11.56 -2.01
C ARG A 5 -1.42 -13.04 -1.70
N PHE A 6 -1.01 -13.85 -2.67
CA PHE A 6 -1.05 -15.30 -2.56
C PHE A 6 0.16 -15.84 -1.77
N GLY A 7 0.30 -17.15 -1.69
CA GLY A 7 1.54 -17.81 -1.26
C GLY A 7 2.73 -17.53 -2.18
N SER A 8 3.90 -18.02 -1.78
CA SER A 8 5.10 -17.96 -2.62
C SER A 8 4.89 -18.73 -3.93
N ILE A 9 5.37 -18.21 -5.06
CA ILE A 9 5.27 -18.86 -6.37
C ILE A 9 6.23 -20.05 -6.54
N GLU A 10 7.12 -20.28 -5.59
CA GLU A 10 8.23 -21.25 -5.66
C GLU A 10 7.77 -22.69 -5.93
N ASN A 11 6.61 -23.08 -5.39
CA ASN A 11 6.10 -24.45 -5.54
C ASN A 11 5.42 -24.71 -6.90
N GLY A 12 5.32 -23.71 -7.77
CA GLY A 12 4.78 -23.84 -9.11
C GLY A 12 3.39 -24.47 -9.14
N PHE A 13 3.15 -25.43 -10.03
CA PHE A 13 1.83 -26.04 -10.17
C PHE A 13 1.33 -26.84 -8.95
N TYR A 14 2.20 -27.18 -7.99
CA TYR A 14 1.81 -27.99 -6.83
C TYR A 14 0.77 -27.29 -5.95
N ASP A 15 0.94 -26.00 -5.70
CA ASP A 15 0.00 -25.13 -4.96
C ASP A 15 -0.56 -24.01 -5.86
N LEU A 16 -0.54 -24.25 -7.17
CA LEU A 16 -0.97 -23.34 -8.21
C LEU A 16 -0.33 -21.94 -8.07
N PHE A 17 1.01 -21.88 -8.00
CA PHE A 17 1.81 -20.67 -7.84
C PHE A 17 1.40 -19.87 -6.58
N GLY A 18 1.24 -20.60 -5.48
CA GLY A 18 0.84 -20.07 -4.19
C GLY A 18 -0.64 -19.75 -4.03
N MET A 19 -1.49 -19.97 -5.04
CA MET A 19 -2.92 -19.59 -5.01
C MET A 19 -3.74 -20.35 -3.95
N ASP A 20 -3.25 -21.48 -3.44
CA ASP A 20 -3.87 -22.21 -2.32
C ASP A 20 -3.86 -21.41 -1.00
N TYR A 21 -3.00 -20.39 -0.90
CA TYR A 21 -2.89 -19.51 0.26
C TYR A 21 -3.14 -18.07 -0.14
N ALA A 22 -3.81 -17.28 0.71
CA ALA A 22 -4.00 -15.85 0.46
C ALA A 22 -4.01 -15.02 1.74
N THR A 23 -3.23 -13.94 1.75
CA THR A 23 -3.47 -12.79 2.61
C THR A 23 -4.39 -11.82 1.88
N ILE A 24 -5.30 -11.20 2.63
CA ILE A 24 -6.36 -10.37 2.07
C ILE A 24 -6.40 -9.06 2.83
N ARG A 25 -6.45 -7.94 2.11
CA ARG A 25 -6.79 -6.63 2.69
C ARG A 25 -8.06 -6.11 2.05
N PHE A 26 -8.98 -5.68 2.91
CA PHE A 26 -10.15 -4.90 2.53
C PHE A 26 -9.90 -3.47 2.95
N ASP A 27 -10.21 -2.52 2.09
CA ASP A 27 -10.22 -1.11 2.44
C ASP A 27 -11.45 -0.42 1.83
N PHE A 28 -11.90 0.65 2.47
CA PHE A 28 -12.98 1.49 1.99
C PHE A 28 -12.55 2.94 2.08
N HIS A 29 -12.74 3.68 0.99
CA HIS A 29 -12.39 5.09 0.90
C HIS A 29 -13.65 5.91 0.66
N TYR A 30 -13.82 6.98 1.43
CA TYR A 30 -14.88 7.96 1.29
C TYR A 30 -14.30 9.35 1.00
N GLY A 31 -14.62 9.91 -0.15
CA GLY A 31 -14.24 11.27 -0.53
C GLY A 31 -15.15 12.30 0.13
N LEU A 32 -14.67 12.94 1.20
CA LEU A 32 -15.38 14.01 1.90
C LEU A 32 -15.44 15.30 1.07
N THR A 33 -14.36 15.62 0.37
CA THR A 33 -14.26 16.76 -0.55
C THR A 33 -13.39 16.38 -1.75
N GLU A 34 -13.24 17.28 -2.73
CA GLU A 34 -12.29 17.09 -3.84
C GLU A 34 -10.82 16.97 -3.41
N ARG A 35 -10.51 17.32 -2.16
CA ARG A 35 -9.16 17.32 -1.60
C ARG A 35 -8.98 16.39 -0.42
N LEU A 36 -10.04 15.93 0.24
CA LEU A 36 -9.94 15.14 1.47
C LEU A 36 -10.75 13.85 1.34
N SER A 37 -10.12 12.73 1.69
CA SER A 37 -10.79 11.45 1.86
C SER A 37 -10.41 10.82 3.19
N PHE A 38 -11.33 10.06 3.76
CA PHE A 38 -11.08 9.16 4.88
C PHE A 38 -11.28 7.72 4.42
N GLY A 39 -10.68 6.77 5.13
CA GLY A 39 -10.97 5.37 4.90
C GLY A 39 -10.63 4.49 6.09
N VAL A 40 -11.04 3.24 5.97
CA VAL A 40 -10.82 2.19 6.96
C VAL A 40 -10.33 0.94 6.25
N GLY A 41 -9.46 0.19 6.90
CA GLY A 41 -8.84 -1.00 6.36
C GLY A 41 -8.84 -2.18 7.33
N ARG A 42 -8.69 -3.37 6.76
CA ARG A 42 -8.50 -4.61 7.48
C ARG A 42 -7.63 -5.57 6.69
N SER A 43 -6.46 -5.89 7.23
CA SER A 43 -5.48 -6.81 6.63
C SER A 43 -5.44 -8.15 7.37
N SER A 44 -5.58 -9.26 6.67
CA SER A 44 -5.61 -10.60 7.27
C SER A 44 -4.24 -11.05 7.80
N LEU A 45 -3.16 -10.58 7.17
CA LEU A 45 -1.79 -10.63 7.69
C LEU A 45 -1.67 -9.68 8.88
N ASP A 46 -1.05 -10.15 9.96
CA ASP A 46 -0.93 -9.46 11.26
C ASP A 46 -2.23 -8.98 11.91
N LYS A 47 -3.38 -9.34 11.32
CA LYS A 47 -4.70 -8.98 11.83
C LYS A 47 -4.86 -7.47 12.06
N ILE A 48 -4.26 -6.63 11.22
CA ILE A 48 -4.28 -5.19 11.39
C ILE A 48 -5.64 -4.61 10.98
N TYR A 49 -6.25 -3.82 11.86
CA TYR A 49 -7.30 -2.86 11.50
C TYR A 49 -6.70 -1.47 11.43
N ASP A 50 -7.18 -0.63 10.54
CA ASP A 50 -6.62 0.70 10.35
C ASP A 50 -7.68 1.73 9.95
N ILE A 51 -7.36 2.99 10.24
CA ILE A 51 -8.06 4.15 9.72
C ILE A 51 -7.04 5.07 9.08
N PHE A 52 -7.42 5.71 7.98
CA PHE A 52 -6.50 6.57 7.25
C PHE A 52 -7.19 7.79 6.64
N VAL A 53 -6.39 8.83 6.46
CA VAL A 53 -6.75 10.08 5.79
C VAL A 53 -5.81 10.28 4.62
N LYS A 54 -6.38 10.72 3.49
CA LYS A 54 -5.62 11.17 2.33
C LYS A 54 -6.07 12.58 1.96
N THR A 55 -5.13 13.51 1.91
CA THR A 55 -5.41 14.92 1.60
C THR A 55 -4.51 15.44 0.49
N LYS A 56 -5.08 16.23 -0.42
CA LYS A 56 -4.36 16.88 -1.54
C LYS A 56 -3.91 18.26 -1.11
N LEU A 57 -2.60 18.41 -0.91
CA LEU A 57 -1.96 19.65 -0.51
C LEU A 57 -1.76 20.57 -1.71
N LEU A 58 -1.14 20.04 -2.77
CA LEU A 58 -0.86 20.77 -4.00
C LEU A 58 -1.33 19.96 -5.21
N ARG A 59 -1.79 20.66 -6.25
CA ARG A 59 -2.27 20.05 -7.49
C ARG A 59 -1.37 20.48 -8.65
N GLN A 60 -0.92 19.50 -9.43
CA GLN A 60 -0.23 19.76 -10.69
C GLN A 60 -1.17 20.54 -11.63
N SER A 61 -0.66 21.63 -12.20
CA SER A 61 -1.39 22.50 -13.10
C SER A 61 -0.50 22.95 -14.26
N SER A 62 -1.12 23.33 -15.38
CA SER A 62 -0.46 23.89 -16.55
C SER A 62 -1.17 25.18 -16.94
N GLY A 63 -0.46 26.11 -17.59
CA GLY A 63 -0.98 27.43 -17.96
C GLY A 63 -0.44 28.56 -17.08
N THR A 64 -1.24 29.61 -16.90
CA THR A 64 -0.84 30.88 -16.25
C THR A 64 -0.47 30.75 -14.77
N SER A 65 -1.03 29.76 -14.06
CA SER A 65 -0.60 29.36 -12.71
C SER A 65 -0.18 27.90 -12.75
N SER A 66 1.01 27.65 -13.30
CA SER A 66 1.57 26.30 -13.45
C SER A 66 2.28 25.84 -12.19
N PHE A 67 2.06 24.57 -11.84
CA PHE A 67 2.77 23.91 -10.74
C PHE A 67 3.13 22.49 -11.20
N PRO A 68 4.40 22.08 -11.08
CA PRO A 68 4.92 20.95 -11.83
C PRO A 68 4.51 19.57 -11.28
N VAL A 69 4.06 19.48 -10.03
CA VAL A 69 3.80 18.22 -9.32
C VAL A 69 2.48 18.30 -8.53
N SER A 70 1.89 17.16 -8.20
CA SER A 70 0.86 17.09 -7.17
C SER A 70 1.49 16.57 -5.88
N VAL A 71 1.07 17.11 -4.75
CA VAL A 71 1.51 16.66 -3.43
C VAL A 71 0.29 16.26 -2.63
N LEU A 72 0.26 15.01 -2.19
CA LEU A 72 -0.74 14.48 -1.28
C LEU A 72 -0.06 14.02 0.01
N LEU A 73 -0.78 14.10 1.12
CA LEU A 73 -0.41 13.48 2.38
C LEU A 73 -1.35 12.29 2.62
N TYR A 74 -0.77 11.14 2.90
CA TYR A 74 -1.44 9.95 3.42
C TYR A 74 -0.98 9.74 4.86
N SER A 75 -1.92 9.57 5.78
CA SER A 75 -1.66 9.30 7.19
C SER A 75 -2.61 8.21 7.67
N ASP A 76 -2.05 7.17 8.27
CA ASP A 76 -2.72 5.95 8.68
C ASP A 76 -2.35 5.62 10.13
N ILE A 77 -3.34 5.15 10.87
CA ILE A 77 -3.18 4.58 12.21
C ILE A 77 -3.69 3.14 12.15
N GLY A 78 -2.80 2.19 12.37
CA GLY A 78 -3.07 0.77 12.41
C GLY A 78 -3.00 0.22 13.84
N ILE A 79 -3.78 -0.84 14.09
CA ILE A 79 -3.74 -1.62 15.33
C ILE A 79 -3.56 -3.10 15.04
N ASP A 80 -2.49 -3.71 15.58
CA ASP A 80 -2.27 -5.16 15.54
C ASP A 80 -3.25 -5.87 16.48
N THR A 81 -4.09 -6.77 15.95
CA THR A 81 -5.08 -7.54 16.74
C THR A 81 -4.77 -9.03 16.82
N LYS A 82 -3.50 -9.45 16.63
CA LYS A 82 -3.10 -10.85 16.86
C LYS A 82 -3.35 -11.23 18.32
N ARG A 83 -3.99 -12.40 18.51
CA ARG A 83 -4.22 -13.00 19.83
C ARG A 83 -2.92 -13.38 20.56
N LYS A 84 -1.88 -13.83 19.84
CA LYS A 84 -0.59 -14.19 20.47
C LYS A 84 0.05 -13.02 21.21
N SER A 85 -0.14 -11.81 20.70
CA SER A 85 0.34 -10.58 21.34
C SER A 85 -0.38 -10.29 22.67
N GLU A 86 -1.58 -10.82 22.93
CA GLU A 86 -2.32 -10.59 24.19
C GLU A 86 -1.71 -11.29 25.42
N ASN A 87 -0.82 -12.27 25.21
CA ASN A 87 -0.15 -12.97 26.31
C ASN A 87 1.19 -12.34 26.70
N ASP A 88 1.70 -11.40 25.90
CA ASP A 88 2.93 -10.65 26.22
C ASP A 88 2.59 -9.51 27.20
N PRO A 89 3.23 -9.43 28.39
CA PRO A 89 3.00 -8.34 29.34
C PRO A 89 3.13 -6.95 28.71
N ALA A 90 4.05 -6.77 27.75
CA ALA A 90 4.25 -5.49 27.07
C ALA A 90 3.01 -5.01 26.31
N VAL A 91 2.11 -5.90 25.89
CA VAL A 91 0.90 -5.54 25.16
C VAL A 91 -0.37 -5.76 25.99
N LYS A 92 -0.33 -6.72 26.92
CA LYS A 92 -1.42 -6.97 27.85
C LYS A 92 -1.62 -5.81 28.82
N ASP A 93 -0.51 -5.27 29.34
CA ASP A 93 -0.55 -4.23 30.37
C ASP A 93 -0.65 -2.82 29.76
N GLU A 94 -0.22 -2.65 28.50
CA GLU A 94 -0.29 -1.40 27.75
C GLU A 94 -0.87 -1.62 26.34
N TYR A 95 -2.17 -1.41 26.18
CA TYR A 95 -2.88 -1.68 24.92
C TYR A 95 -2.39 -0.79 23.76
N LEU A 96 -1.94 0.43 24.07
CA LEU A 96 -1.45 1.37 23.06
C LEU A 96 -0.18 0.88 22.34
N ASN A 97 0.53 -0.10 22.91
CA ASN A 97 1.69 -0.72 22.28
C ASN A 97 1.36 -1.48 20.99
N ARG A 98 0.07 -1.73 20.72
CA ARG A 98 -0.41 -2.33 19.45
C ARG A 98 -0.47 -1.35 18.29
N LEU A 99 -0.37 -0.06 18.57
CA LEU A 99 -0.53 0.96 17.54
C LEU A 99 0.74 1.12 16.72
N LEU A 100 0.53 1.38 15.44
CA LEU A 100 1.54 1.78 14.49
C LEU A 100 0.97 2.86 13.58
N TYR A 101 1.84 3.68 13.03
CA TYR A 101 1.46 4.86 12.27
C TYR A 101 2.25 4.85 10.97
N VAL A 102 1.59 5.18 9.86
CA VAL A 102 2.24 5.35 8.57
C VAL A 102 1.93 6.74 8.05
N ASN A 103 2.96 7.55 7.81
CA ASN A 103 2.82 8.87 7.22
C ASN A 103 3.62 8.91 5.92
N GLN A 104 2.94 9.15 4.81
CA GLN A 104 3.56 9.15 3.48
C GLN A 104 3.18 10.42 2.72
N LEU A 105 4.19 11.10 2.18
CA LEU A 105 3.99 12.14 1.19
C LEU A 105 4.02 11.51 -0.20
N ILE A 106 2.97 11.74 -0.99
CA ILE A 106 2.89 11.26 -2.37
C ILE A 106 3.14 12.44 -3.28
N ILE A 107 4.35 12.50 -3.84
CA ILE A 107 4.80 13.59 -4.71
C ILE A 107 4.83 13.05 -6.14
N GLY A 108 3.75 13.29 -6.88
CA GLY A 108 3.53 12.71 -8.19
C GLY A 108 3.57 13.73 -9.33
N ARG A 109 4.09 13.33 -10.48
CA ARG A 109 4.03 14.10 -11.73
C ARG A 109 3.54 13.24 -12.87
N LYS A 110 2.52 13.74 -13.56
CA LYS A 110 2.13 13.26 -14.88
C LYS A 110 2.97 13.99 -15.93
N PHE A 111 3.88 13.28 -16.60
CA PHE A 111 4.77 13.85 -17.60
C PHE A 111 4.08 13.97 -18.96
N ASN A 112 3.31 12.96 -19.33
CA ASN A 112 2.53 12.94 -20.56
C ASN A 112 1.28 12.07 -20.38
N ARG A 113 0.61 11.71 -21.49
CA ARG A 113 -0.61 10.88 -21.43
C ARG A 113 -0.35 9.46 -20.94
N SER A 114 0.85 8.94 -21.13
CA SER A 114 1.23 7.55 -20.83
C SER A 114 2.07 7.41 -19.57
N LEU A 115 2.97 8.35 -19.29
CA LEU A 115 3.93 8.26 -18.18
C LEU A 115 3.54 9.16 -17.01
N SER A 116 3.43 8.56 -15.83
CA SER A 116 3.37 9.24 -14.53
C SER A 116 4.39 8.61 -13.58
N LEU A 117 5.10 9.41 -12.81
CA LEU A 117 6.03 8.94 -11.78
C LEU A 117 5.75 9.64 -10.47
N GLU A 118 6.11 9.00 -9.37
CA GLU A 118 6.00 9.56 -8.02
C GLU A 118 7.15 9.15 -7.12
N ILE A 119 7.41 10.00 -6.13
CA ILE A 119 8.32 9.73 -5.02
C ILE A 119 7.48 9.74 -3.74
N LEU A 120 7.78 8.81 -2.85
CA LEU A 120 6.98 8.45 -1.68
C LEU A 120 7.83 8.52 -0.40
N PRO A 121 8.26 9.71 0.09
CA PRO A 121 8.87 9.80 1.40
C PRO A 121 7.88 9.31 2.47
N THR A 122 8.30 8.33 3.24
CA THR A 122 7.45 7.58 4.17
C THR A 122 8.13 7.50 5.53
N LEU A 123 7.37 7.72 6.59
CA LEU A 123 7.78 7.52 7.98
C LEU A 123 6.79 6.57 8.63
N ILE A 124 7.32 5.49 9.20
CA ILE A 124 6.56 4.47 9.92
C ILE A 124 6.98 4.52 11.38
N HIS A 125 6.03 4.68 12.28
CA HIS A 125 6.26 4.62 13.72
C HIS A 125 5.58 3.38 14.30
N ARG A 126 6.28 2.66 15.18
CA ARG A 126 5.72 1.56 15.96
C ARG A 126 5.81 1.87 17.44
N ASN A 127 4.70 1.73 18.16
CA ASN A 127 4.76 1.91 19.61
C ASN A 127 5.55 0.80 20.31
N LEU A 128 5.53 -0.42 19.76
CA LEU A 128 6.29 -1.55 20.27
C LEU A 128 7.16 -2.18 19.19
N VAL A 129 8.44 -2.30 19.53
CA VAL A 129 9.47 -2.98 18.74
C VAL A 129 9.91 -4.28 19.42
N PRO A 130 10.45 -5.26 18.68
CA PRO A 130 10.81 -6.56 19.24
C PRO A 130 11.91 -6.50 20.31
N THR A 131 12.89 -5.60 20.14
CA THR A 131 14.04 -5.45 21.05
C THR A 131 14.41 -4.00 21.25
N ASN A 132 15.14 -3.69 22.34
CA ASN A 132 15.66 -2.34 22.61
C ASN A 132 16.72 -1.85 21.61
N LYS A 133 17.15 -2.69 20.67
CA LYS A 133 18.07 -2.30 19.59
C LYS A 133 17.33 -1.88 18.32
N ASP A 134 16.03 -2.18 18.24
CA ASP A 134 15.22 -1.87 17.07
C ASP A 134 14.68 -0.43 17.20
N ASP A 135 14.72 0.31 16.09
CA ASP A 135 14.18 1.66 16.06
C ASP A 135 12.65 1.65 15.98
N HIS A 136 12.04 2.56 16.71
CA HIS A 136 10.59 2.79 16.65
C HIS A 136 10.17 3.54 15.37
N ASP A 137 11.04 4.41 14.88
CA ASP A 137 10.81 5.28 13.72
C ASP A 137 11.65 4.79 12.54
N LEU A 138 10.97 4.36 11.47
CA LEU A 138 11.55 3.83 10.26
C LEU A 138 11.20 4.75 9.09
N ALA A 139 12.21 5.45 8.57
CA ALA A 139 12.06 6.29 7.40
C ALA A 139 12.44 5.52 6.13
N SER A 140 11.71 5.73 5.04
CA SER A 140 11.92 5.09 3.75
C SER A 140 11.52 6.05 2.61
N VAL A 141 12.10 5.90 1.43
CA VAL A 141 11.71 6.63 0.21
C VAL A 141 11.31 5.62 -0.85
N GLY A 142 10.03 5.67 -1.26
CA GLY A 142 9.54 4.92 -2.40
C GLY A 142 9.71 5.69 -3.71
N ILE A 143 9.95 4.95 -4.80
CA ILE A 143 9.84 5.46 -6.17
C ILE A 143 8.83 4.56 -6.86
N ALA A 144 7.81 5.15 -7.46
CA ALA A 144 6.80 4.41 -8.19
C ALA A 144 6.49 5.05 -9.55
N GLY A 145 6.01 4.23 -10.47
CA GLY A 145 5.76 4.65 -11.84
C GLY A 145 4.59 3.91 -12.45
N ARG A 146 3.89 4.61 -13.33
CA ARG A 146 2.82 4.08 -14.17
C ARG A 146 3.08 4.44 -15.63
N TYR A 147 3.07 3.42 -16.48
CA TYR A 147 3.13 3.57 -17.93
C TYR A 147 1.90 2.96 -18.61
N LYS A 148 1.09 3.78 -19.28
CA LYS A 148 -0.06 3.32 -20.05
C LYS A 148 0.39 2.70 -21.38
N LEU A 149 0.07 1.41 -21.57
CA LEU A 149 0.22 0.70 -22.84
C LEU A 149 -0.98 0.97 -23.77
N SER A 150 -2.17 1.13 -23.19
CA SER A 150 -3.38 1.51 -23.90
C SER A 150 -4.29 2.34 -23.01
N ASN A 151 -5.50 2.67 -23.47
CA ASN A 151 -6.48 3.35 -22.63
C ASN A 151 -6.89 2.52 -21.41
N ARG A 152 -6.86 1.18 -21.51
CA ARG A 152 -7.32 0.24 -20.50
C ARG A 152 -6.20 -0.56 -19.83
N ILE A 153 -4.97 -0.51 -20.35
CA ILE A 153 -3.85 -1.30 -19.83
C ILE A 153 -2.72 -0.36 -19.41
N SER A 154 -2.22 -0.54 -18.19
CA SER A 154 -0.97 0.07 -17.74
C SER A 154 -0.08 -0.92 -17.02
N VAL A 155 1.23 -0.69 -17.11
CA VAL A 155 2.23 -1.35 -16.27
C VAL A 155 2.59 -0.38 -15.14
N ASN A 156 2.71 -0.90 -13.93
CA ASN A 156 3.10 -0.17 -12.75
C ASN A 156 4.26 -0.88 -12.06
N ALA A 157 5.12 -0.11 -11.41
CA ALA A 157 6.16 -0.65 -10.56
C ALA A 157 6.44 0.30 -9.39
N ASP A 158 6.85 -0.27 -8.27
CA ASP A 158 7.30 0.47 -7.10
C ASP A 158 8.55 -0.19 -6.48
N TYR A 159 9.35 0.63 -5.82
CA TYR A 159 10.56 0.23 -5.12
C TYR A 159 10.77 1.13 -3.89
N PHE A 160 11.02 0.55 -2.72
CA PHE A 160 11.25 1.30 -1.49
C PHE A 160 12.69 1.13 -0.99
N ILE A 161 13.31 2.26 -0.65
CA ILE A 161 14.68 2.35 -0.12
C ILE A 161 14.60 2.83 1.33
N PRO A 162 15.10 2.07 2.30
CA PRO A 162 15.16 2.54 3.69
C PRO A 162 16.15 3.69 3.83
N LEU A 163 15.80 4.64 4.69
CA LEU A 163 16.71 5.65 5.20
C LEU A 163 17.15 5.23 6.62
N GLY A 164 18.46 5.13 6.81
CA GLY A 164 19.05 4.63 8.05
C GLY A 164 19.27 3.12 8.03
N ASP A 165 19.81 2.61 9.13
CA ASP A 165 20.19 1.21 9.23
C ASP A 165 18.95 0.31 9.31
N ARG A 166 19.12 -0.92 8.81
CA ARG A 166 18.15 -2.00 8.92
C ARG A 166 18.90 -3.28 9.30
N SER A 167 18.17 -4.30 9.75
CA SER A 167 18.77 -5.62 10.00
C SER A 167 19.44 -6.16 8.73
N GLU A 168 20.48 -6.98 8.88
CA GLU A 168 21.20 -7.60 7.75
C GLU A 168 20.29 -8.42 6.81
N ASN A 169 19.17 -8.93 7.32
CA ASN A 169 18.19 -9.71 6.56
C ASN A 169 17.08 -8.86 5.93
N TYR A 170 17.16 -7.52 6.02
CA TYR A 170 16.15 -6.63 5.48
C TYR A 170 16.14 -6.70 3.95
N GLN A 171 14.94 -6.81 3.38
CA GLN A 171 14.73 -6.83 1.94
C GLN A 171 14.01 -5.54 1.52
N ASN A 172 14.56 -4.86 0.52
CA ASN A 172 13.89 -3.70 -0.06
C ASN A 172 12.59 -4.16 -0.74
N SER A 173 11.49 -3.43 -0.49
CA SER A 173 10.21 -3.71 -1.13
C SER A 173 10.25 -3.41 -2.61
N VAL A 174 9.70 -4.32 -3.41
CA VAL A 174 9.56 -4.16 -4.85
C VAL A 174 8.34 -4.89 -5.38
N ALA A 175 7.58 -4.21 -6.24
CA ALA A 175 6.48 -4.80 -6.96
C ALA A 175 6.44 -4.34 -8.42
N ILE A 176 5.96 -5.23 -9.28
CA ILE A 176 5.61 -4.92 -10.68
C ILE A 176 4.25 -5.52 -11.00
N GLY A 177 3.39 -4.73 -11.64
CA GLY A 177 2.02 -5.15 -11.92
C GLY A 177 1.46 -4.57 -13.20
N VAL A 178 0.37 -5.18 -13.65
CA VAL A 178 -0.43 -4.75 -14.79
C VAL A 178 -1.84 -4.45 -14.31
N ASP A 179 -2.31 -3.25 -14.63
CA ASP A 179 -3.70 -2.86 -14.41
C ASP A 179 -4.50 -3.03 -15.69
N TYR A 180 -5.70 -3.56 -15.55
CA TYR A 180 -6.75 -3.61 -16.55
C TYR A 180 -7.97 -2.84 -16.07
N GLU A 181 -8.20 -1.69 -16.69
CA GLU A 181 -9.30 -0.77 -16.39
C GLU A 181 -10.53 -1.12 -17.23
N THR A 182 -11.59 -1.51 -16.54
CA THR A 182 -12.95 -1.62 -17.06
C THR A 182 -13.74 -0.38 -16.68
N GLY A 183 -14.89 -0.12 -17.30
CA GLY A 183 -15.70 1.10 -17.07
C GLY A 183 -16.24 1.32 -15.64
N GLY A 184 -15.79 0.54 -14.66
CA GLY A 184 -16.09 0.74 -13.24
C GLY A 184 -15.17 -0.02 -12.27
N HIS A 185 -14.36 -0.98 -12.76
CA HIS A 185 -13.38 -1.70 -11.95
C HIS A 185 -11.97 -1.56 -12.53
N VAL A 186 -10.99 -1.47 -11.66
CA VAL A 186 -9.58 -1.70 -12.02
C VAL A 186 -9.18 -3.04 -11.44
N PHE A 187 -8.85 -3.98 -12.31
CA PHE A 187 -8.23 -5.25 -11.95
C PHE A 187 -6.73 -5.10 -12.06
N GLN A 188 -5.99 -5.55 -11.06
CA GLN A 188 -4.54 -5.48 -11.06
C GLN A 188 -3.98 -6.85 -10.73
N VAL A 189 -3.07 -7.33 -11.57
CA VAL A 189 -2.27 -8.53 -11.32
C VAL A 189 -0.83 -8.08 -11.14
N MET A 190 -0.17 -8.53 -10.08
CA MET A 190 1.22 -8.13 -9.79
C MET A 190 2.04 -9.27 -9.21
N ILE A 191 3.35 -9.10 -9.28
CA ILE A 191 4.34 -9.88 -8.55
C ILE A 191 5.07 -8.92 -7.62
N ALA A 192 5.21 -9.29 -6.34
CA ALA A 192 5.92 -8.52 -5.33
C ALA A 192 6.76 -9.43 -4.44
N ASN A 193 7.78 -8.89 -3.78
CA ASN A 193 8.53 -9.64 -2.76
C ASN A 193 7.95 -9.49 -1.34
N SER A 194 6.81 -8.83 -1.17
CA SER A 194 6.08 -8.83 0.10
C SER A 194 4.73 -9.53 -0.03
N GLN A 195 4.46 -10.40 0.93
CA GLN A 195 3.14 -11.04 1.08
C GLN A 195 2.09 -10.10 1.70
N GLY A 196 2.50 -9.01 2.34
CA GLY A 196 1.61 -8.12 3.07
C GLY A 196 1.18 -6.90 2.25
N PRO A 197 -0.12 -6.70 1.97
CA PRO A 197 -0.60 -5.54 1.20
C PRO A 197 -0.71 -4.24 2.01
N TYR A 198 -0.44 -4.24 3.31
CA TYR A 198 -0.48 -3.05 4.17
C TYR A 198 0.87 -2.32 4.15
N GLU A 199 0.88 -0.99 4.22
CA GLU A 199 2.07 -0.14 4.03
C GLU A 199 3.24 -0.56 4.91
N TYR A 200 3.02 -0.77 6.21
CA TYR A 200 4.07 -1.28 7.08
C TYR A 200 4.59 -2.67 6.63
N THR A 201 3.69 -3.56 6.21
CA THR A 201 4.05 -4.93 5.88
C THR A 201 4.81 -5.07 4.56
N PHE A 202 4.55 -4.23 3.55
CA PHE A 202 5.37 -4.26 2.34
C PHE A 202 6.62 -3.40 2.43
N ILE A 203 6.59 -2.25 3.10
CA ILE A 203 7.75 -1.36 3.18
C ILE A 203 8.81 -1.95 4.11
N GLU A 204 8.45 -2.32 5.34
CA GLU A 204 9.43 -2.67 6.38
C GLU A 204 9.52 -4.19 6.65
N ASN A 205 8.55 -4.99 6.17
CA ASN A 205 8.51 -6.45 6.39
C ASN A 205 8.39 -7.24 5.08
N ALA A 206 9.02 -6.79 3.99
CA ALA A 206 9.13 -7.63 2.79
C ALA A 206 9.88 -8.92 3.15
N ASN A 207 9.23 -10.06 2.89
CA ASN A 207 9.64 -11.38 3.39
C ASN A 207 10.05 -12.34 2.26
N GLY A 208 10.15 -11.83 1.04
CA GLY A 208 10.63 -12.54 -0.14
C GLY A 208 11.87 -11.87 -0.73
N ASP A 209 12.51 -12.57 -1.66
CA ASP A 209 13.71 -12.11 -2.34
C ASP A 209 13.63 -12.49 -3.84
N PHE A 210 13.85 -11.50 -4.71
CA PHE A 210 13.91 -11.69 -6.16
C PHE A 210 15.08 -12.56 -6.59
N SER A 211 16.17 -12.59 -5.81
CA SER A 211 17.36 -13.39 -6.10
C SER A 211 17.14 -14.89 -5.86
N THR A 212 16.32 -15.23 -4.87
CA THR A 212 15.96 -16.63 -4.55
C THR A 212 14.71 -17.10 -5.28
N GLY A 213 13.90 -16.17 -5.79
CA GLY A 213 12.63 -16.46 -6.45
C GLY A 213 11.44 -16.56 -5.49
N THR A 214 11.64 -16.21 -4.20
CA THR A 214 10.58 -16.13 -3.20
C THR A 214 9.73 -14.89 -3.46
N LEU A 215 8.74 -15.03 -4.36
CA LEU A 215 7.88 -13.95 -4.82
C LEU A 215 6.42 -14.29 -4.63
N TYR A 216 5.58 -13.28 -4.50
CA TYR A 216 4.15 -13.40 -4.24
C TYR A 216 3.37 -12.86 -5.42
N LEU A 217 2.56 -13.71 -6.04
CA LEU A 217 1.52 -13.25 -6.96
C LEU A 217 0.49 -12.47 -6.15
N GLY A 218 -0.14 -11.47 -6.74
CA GLY A 218 -1.40 -11.05 -6.18
C GLY A 218 -2.30 -10.28 -7.12
N PHE A 219 -3.51 -10.06 -6.61
CA PHE A 219 -4.66 -9.67 -7.38
C PHE A 219 -5.48 -8.65 -6.60
N ASN A 220 -5.55 -7.43 -7.12
CA ASN A 220 -6.33 -6.36 -6.52
C ASN A 220 -7.52 -6.01 -7.42
N ILE A 221 -8.64 -5.66 -6.79
CA ILE A 221 -9.81 -5.10 -7.44
C ILE A 221 -10.19 -3.82 -6.71
N SER A 222 -10.22 -2.70 -7.44
CA SER A 222 -10.80 -1.46 -6.96
C SER A 222 -12.04 -1.10 -7.77
N ARG A 223 -13.01 -0.45 -7.11
CA ARG A 223 -14.21 0.10 -7.73
C ARG A 223 -14.54 1.43 -7.09
N ALA A 224 -14.79 2.43 -7.93
CA ALA A 224 -15.35 3.69 -7.49
C ALA A 224 -16.89 3.59 -7.55
N PHE A 225 -17.54 4.07 -6.49
CA PHE A 225 -18.98 4.24 -6.44
C PHE A 225 -19.28 5.73 -6.33
N THR A 226 -20.20 6.21 -7.15
CA THR A 226 -20.76 7.56 -7.02
C THR A 226 -22.06 7.44 -6.25
N LEU A 227 -22.16 8.12 -5.11
CA LEU A 227 -23.45 8.28 -4.44
C LEU A 227 -24.34 9.12 -5.35
N ALA A 228 -25.60 8.71 -5.53
CA ALA A 228 -26.55 9.48 -6.33
C ALA A 228 -26.60 10.92 -5.79
N GLY A 229 -26.30 11.89 -6.65
CA GLY A 229 -26.58 13.29 -6.38
C GLY A 229 -28.06 13.58 -6.66
N ASP A 230 -28.55 14.74 -6.24
CA ASP A 230 -29.96 15.19 -6.33
C ASP A 230 -30.58 15.20 -7.74
N ASN A 231 -29.84 14.80 -8.79
CA ASN A 231 -30.41 14.54 -10.11
C ASN A 231 -30.71 13.05 -10.28
N GLU A 232 -31.84 12.68 -9.68
CA GLU A 232 -32.47 11.36 -9.57
C GLU A 232 -32.98 10.75 -10.88
N LYS A 233 -32.43 11.14 -12.04
CA LYS A 233 -32.84 10.58 -13.33
C LYS A 233 -31.64 10.27 -14.17
N LEU A 234 -31.25 9.00 -14.16
CA LEU A 234 -30.85 8.17 -15.29
C LEU A 234 -30.14 6.94 -14.73
N TRP A 235 -30.93 5.93 -14.39
CA TRP A 235 -30.53 4.53 -14.37
C TRP A 235 -31.08 3.87 -15.63
#